data_AF-A0A1G2EMG1-F1
#
_entry.id   AF-A0A1G2EMG1-F1
#
_cell.length_a   1.000
_cell.length_b   1.000
_cell.length_c   1.000
_cell.angle_alpha   90.00
_cell.angle_beta   90.00
_cell.angle_gamma   90.00
#
_symmetry.space_group_name_H-M   'P 1'
#
loop_
_entity.id
_entity.type
_entity.pdbx_description
1 polymer ?
#
loop_
_entity_poly.entity_id
_entity_poly.type
_entity_poly.pdbx_seq_one_letter_code
_entity_poly.pdbx_strand_id
1 'polypeptide(L)'
;MKMYLVTHGDRAYGKDPHHTAEGLDQLMRIVLPDDIACVVVGTGFRFEEVYQFTGAKYLNVPIWSSPFCGSSDSLDRTGMIVVLGSTGRLVETHEYMGLDVPCFDAWAFIASHSDRTLFCAGAELMLALSKGCANPPKIEKASLYEIDLEAKTIRKIS
;
A
#
# COMPACT_ATOMS: atom_id res chain seq x y z
N MET A 1 -12.90 13.92 -1.25
CA MET A 1 -11.55 13.55 -1.75
C MET A 1 -11.56 12.09 -2.17
N LYS A 2 -10.87 11.74 -3.25
CA LYS A 2 -10.73 10.37 -3.76
C LYS A 2 -9.35 9.84 -3.45
N MET A 3 -9.30 8.71 -2.76
CA MET A 3 -8.04 8.02 -2.45
C MET A 3 -8.12 6.60 -3.01
N TYR A 4 -6.98 6.07 -3.44
CA TYR A 4 -6.90 4.76 -4.08
C TYR A 4 -5.98 3.85 -3.30
N LEU A 5 -6.35 2.59 -3.11
CA LEU A 5 -5.49 1.59 -2.47
C LEU A 5 -5.42 0.35 -3.36
N VAL A 6 -4.22 -0.10 -3.67
CA VAL A 6 -3.99 -1.36 -4.36
C VAL A 6 -3.42 -2.38 -3.38
N THR A 7 -4.02 -3.57 -3.34
CA THR A 7 -3.54 -4.70 -2.54
C THR A 7 -2.54 -5.55 -3.34
N HIS A 8 -1.60 -6.20 -2.64
CA HIS A 8 -0.63 -7.12 -3.24
C HIS A 8 -1.31 -8.31 -3.95
N GLY A 9 -0.63 -8.90 -4.93
CA GLY A 9 -1.08 -10.12 -5.61
C GLY A 9 -0.79 -11.40 -4.81
N ASP A 10 -0.91 -12.54 -5.47
CA ASP A 10 -0.46 -13.81 -4.91
C ASP A 10 1.05 -13.85 -4.65
N ARG A 11 1.42 -14.52 -3.56
CA ARG A 11 2.78 -14.55 -3.03
C ARG A 11 3.19 -15.98 -2.73
N ALA A 12 4.47 -16.27 -2.82
CA ALA A 12 5.01 -17.53 -2.31
C ALA A 12 4.76 -17.64 -0.79
N TYR A 13 4.83 -18.86 -0.25
CA TYR A 13 4.81 -19.07 1.20
C TYR A 13 6.23 -19.14 1.74
N GLY A 14 6.48 -18.59 2.92
CA GLY A 14 7.76 -18.70 3.62
C GLY A 14 8.36 -17.36 4.01
N LYS A 15 9.63 -17.40 4.42
CA LYS A 15 10.40 -16.21 4.82
C LYS A 15 10.72 -15.38 3.57
N ASP A 16 10.26 -14.13 3.56
CA ASP A 16 10.45 -13.15 2.48
C ASP A 16 9.74 -13.55 1.18
N PRO A 17 8.40 -13.60 1.19
CA PRO A 17 7.64 -14.09 0.05
C PRO A 17 7.55 -13.03 -1.06
N HIS A 18 8.28 -13.24 -2.15
CA HIS A 18 8.07 -12.55 -3.43
C HIS A 18 6.70 -12.90 -4.01
N HIS A 19 6.21 -12.03 -4.90
CA HIS A 19 5.05 -12.37 -5.72
C HIS A 19 5.33 -13.60 -6.59
N THR A 20 4.34 -14.48 -6.73
CA THR A 20 4.41 -15.56 -7.71
C THR A 20 4.25 -14.98 -9.12
N ALA A 21 4.60 -15.75 -10.15
CA ALA A 21 4.31 -15.33 -11.53
C ALA A 21 2.82 -15.01 -11.73
N GLU A 22 1.93 -15.81 -11.14
CA GLU A 22 0.49 -15.54 -11.12
C GLU A 22 0.15 -14.24 -10.39
N GLY A 23 0.78 -13.96 -9.25
CA GLY A 23 0.58 -12.71 -8.51
C GLY A 23 1.03 -11.47 -9.29
N LEU A 24 2.13 -11.57 -10.03
CA LEU A 24 2.58 -10.51 -10.93
C LEU A 24 1.60 -10.29 -12.09
N ASP A 25 1.13 -11.37 -12.71
CA ASP A 25 0.09 -11.33 -13.75
C ASP A 25 -1.20 -10.69 -13.25
N GLN A 26 -1.59 -10.95 -12.00
CA GLN A 26 -2.75 -10.31 -11.38
C GLN A 26 -2.53 -8.81 -11.23
N LEU A 27 -1.37 -8.38 -10.73
CA LEU A 27 -1.02 -6.96 -10.55
C LEU A 27 -1.04 -6.21 -11.90
N MET A 28 -0.48 -6.79 -12.96
CA MET A 28 -0.44 -6.17 -14.29
C MET A 28 -1.82 -5.93 -14.92
N ARG A 29 -2.86 -6.64 -14.44
CA ARG A 29 -4.24 -6.49 -14.95
C ARG A 29 -5.01 -5.37 -14.24
N ILE A 30 -4.47 -4.81 -13.17
CA ILE A 30 -5.12 -3.75 -12.41
C ILE A 30 -5.11 -2.47 -13.24
N VAL A 31 -6.30 -1.94 -13.55
CA VAL A 31 -6.45 -0.69 -14.27
C VAL A 31 -6.45 0.46 -13.26
N LEU A 32 -5.33 1.19 -13.19
CA LEU A 32 -5.21 2.34 -12.31
C LEU A 32 -5.74 3.65 -12.95
N PRO A 33 -6.31 4.58 -12.17
CA PRO A 33 -6.80 5.87 -12.65
C PRO A 33 -5.71 6.70 -13.34
N ASP A 34 -6.03 7.49 -14.36
CA ASP A 34 -5.01 8.28 -15.07
C ASP A 34 -4.64 9.59 -14.37
N ASP A 35 -5.40 9.99 -13.34
CA ASP A 35 -5.30 11.27 -12.65
C ASP A 35 -4.62 11.22 -11.26
N ILE A 36 -3.84 10.17 -10.98
CA ILE A 36 -3.08 10.03 -9.73
C ILE A 36 -2.11 11.21 -9.56
N ALA A 37 -2.17 11.87 -8.40
CA ALA A 37 -1.37 13.04 -8.08
C ALA A 37 -0.19 12.73 -7.14
N CYS A 38 -0.24 11.57 -6.47
CA CYS A 38 0.75 11.16 -5.48
C CYS A 38 0.71 9.63 -5.32
N VAL A 39 1.85 9.01 -5.07
CA VAL A 39 1.94 7.57 -4.75
C VAL A 39 2.58 7.40 -3.39
N VAL A 40 1.99 6.55 -2.56
CA VAL A 40 2.53 6.11 -1.28
C VAL A 40 2.75 4.61 -1.34
N VAL A 41 4.01 4.19 -1.23
CA VAL A 41 4.41 2.79 -1.31
C VAL A 41 4.72 2.28 0.08
N GLY A 42 4.25 1.08 0.43
CA GLY A 42 4.74 0.42 1.63
C GLY A 42 6.24 0.26 1.62
N THR A 43 6.84 0.32 2.79
CA THR A 43 8.25 0.01 2.95
C THR A 43 8.50 -1.50 2.92
N GLY A 44 9.48 -1.93 2.14
CA GLY A 44 9.82 -3.34 1.93
C GLY A 44 9.65 -3.76 0.47
N PHE A 45 10.50 -4.68 0.02
CA PHE A 45 10.65 -5.06 -1.39
C PHE A 45 9.32 -5.46 -2.05
N ARG A 46 8.41 -6.10 -1.31
CA ARG A 46 7.12 -6.57 -1.85
C ARG A 46 6.21 -5.43 -2.32
N PHE A 47 6.27 -4.27 -1.66
CA PHE A 47 5.45 -3.12 -2.04
C PHE A 47 6.08 -2.34 -3.18
N GLU A 48 7.41 -2.36 -3.27
CA GLU A 48 8.13 -1.88 -4.45
C GLU A 48 7.74 -2.69 -5.68
N GLU A 49 7.63 -4.02 -5.58
CA GLU A 49 7.10 -4.86 -6.67
C GLU A 49 5.68 -4.43 -7.05
N VAL A 50 4.77 -4.21 -6.09
CA VAL A 50 3.43 -3.70 -6.39
C VAL A 50 3.50 -2.38 -7.16
N TYR A 51 4.33 -1.43 -6.73
CA TYR A 51 4.52 -0.16 -7.44
C TYR A 51 5.11 -0.37 -8.84
N GLN A 52 6.13 -1.21 -9.01
CA GLN A 52 6.75 -1.48 -10.31
C GLN A 52 5.76 -2.08 -11.32
N PHE A 53 4.89 -2.99 -10.87
CA PHE A 53 3.96 -3.69 -11.77
C PHE A 53 2.62 -2.97 -11.97
N THR A 54 2.26 -2.03 -11.10
CA THR A 54 0.97 -1.30 -11.20
C THR A 54 1.17 0.20 -11.44
N GLY A 55 2.03 0.85 -10.66
CA GLY A 55 2.18 2.30 -10.57
C GLY A 55 3.36 2.90 -11.33
N ALA A 56 4.19 2.10 -12.01
CA ALA A 56 5.38 2.57 -12.72
C ALA A 56 5.07 3.60 -13.83
N LYS A 57 3.81 3.76 -14.25
CA LYS A 57 3.40 4.83 -15.18
C LYS A 57 3.42 6.23 -14.55
N TYR A 58 3.51 6.37 -13.23
CA TYR A 58 3.48 7.64 -12.51
C TYR A 58 4.85 8.19 -12.13
N LEU A 59 5.87 8.06 -12.99
CA LEU A 59 7.23 8.53 -12.70
C LEU A 59 7.34 10.04 -12.47
N ASN A 60 6.34 10.82 -12.90
CA ASN A 60 6.33 12.28 -12.81
C ASN A 60 5.50 12.82 -11.64
N VAL A 61 5.01 11.96 -10.74
CA VAL A 61 4.29 12.38 -9.53
C VAL A 61 5.14 12.12 -8.29
N PRO A 62 4.94 12.85 -7.18
CA PRO A 62 5.62 12.56 -5.92
C PRO A 62 5.37 11.12 -5.46
N ILE A 63 6.45 10.42 -5.12
CA ILE A 63 6.43 9.06 -4.56
C ILE A 63 6.97 9.13 -3.14
N TRP A 64 6.23 8.57 -2.20
CA TRP A 64 6.58 8.48 -0.79
C TRP A 64 6.57 7.04 -0.34
N SER A 65 7.34 6.73 0.69
CA SER A 65 7.31 5.44 1.36
C SER A 65 6.73 5.61 2.74
N SER A 66 5.88 4.66 3.14
CA SER A 66 5.26 4.66 4.45
C SER A 66 5.36 3.29 5.12
N PRO A 67 5.76 3.24 6.41
CA PRO A 67 5.72 2.03 7.21
C PRO A 67 4.27 1.58 7.49
N PHE A 68 3.29 2.44 7.25
CA PHE A 68 1.89 2.18 7.57
C PHE A 68 1.09 1.59 6.40
N CYS A 69 1.76 1.13 5.34
CA CYS A 69 1.10 0.42 4.23
C CYS A 69 1.28 -1.11 4.32
N GLY A 70 1.86 -1.62 5.40
CA GLY A 70 2.12 -3.05 5.60
C GLY A 70 2.40 -3.43 7.04
N SER A 71 2.44 -4.73 7.28
CA SER A 71 2.86 -5.35 8.54
C SER A 71 4.39 -5.34 8.73
N SER A 72 4.82 -5.51 9.98
CA SER A 72 6.22 -5.64 10.40
C SER A 72 6.90 -6.94 10.00
N ASP A 73 6.17 -7.94 9.50
CA ASP A 73 6.73 -9.08 8.78
C ASP A 73 7.13 -8.74 7.33
N SER A 74 6.94 -7.46 6.97
CA SER A 74 7.22 -6.76 5.71
C SER A 74 8.62 -6.78 5.15
N LEU A 75 9.56 -7.12 6.02
CA LEU A 75 10.80 -6.38 6.08
C LEU A 75 11.89 -7.02 5.23
N ASP A 76 12.78 -6.17 4.73
CA ASP A 76 13.94 -6.61 3.98
C ASP A 76 14.91 -7.39 4.89
N ARG A 77 15.59 -8.37 4.29
CA ARG A 77 16.50 -9.32 4.94
C ARG A 77 17.69 -8.64 5.62
N THR A 78 18.00 -7.42 5.20
CA THR A 78 19.17 -6.66 5.64
C THR A 78 19.04 -6.10 7.06
N GLY A 79 17.86 -6.22 7.68
CA GLY A 79 17.59 -5.54 8.96
C GLY A 79 17.49 -4.02 8.80
N MET A 80 17.38 -3.55 7.55
CA MET A 80 17.28 -2.16 7.13
C MET A 80 16.13 -2.03 6.15
N ILE A 81 15.52 -0.86 6.07
CA ILE A 81 14.32 -0.58 5.29
C ILE A 81 14.57 0.67 4.48
N VAL A 82 14.39 0.56 3.16
CA VAL A 82 14.49 1.70 2.25
C VAL A 82 13.20 2.52 2.33
N VAL A 83 13.33 3.81 2.62
CA VAL A 83 12.23 4.79 2.51
C VAL A 83 12.43 5.57 1.21
N LEU A 84 11.65 5.23 0.18
CA LEU A 84 11.61 5.93 -1.10
C LEU A 84 10.82 7.24 -0.95
N GLY A 85 11.49 8.38 -1.08
CA GLY A 85 10.94 9.72 -0.83
C GLY A 85 12.09 10.74 -0.78
N SER A 86 11.85 11.96 -0.27
CA SER A 86 12.84 13.06 -0.27
C SER A 86 14.16 12.77 0.47
N THR A 87 14.26 11.66 1.20
CA THR A 87 15.45 11.30 2.00
C THR A 87 16.21 10.08 1.48
N GLY A 88 15.58 9.18 0.71
CA GLY A 88 16.20 7.93 0.24
C GLY A 88 16.91 7.12 1.34
N ARG A 89 16.43 7.22 2.59
CA ARG A 89 17.21 6.84 3.78
C ARG A 89 17.06 5.36 4.11
N LEU A 90 18.19 4.78 4.53
CA LEU A 90 18.34 3.65 5.45
C LEU A 90 17.54 3.82 6.76
N VAL A 91 16.56 2.98 7.10
CA VAL A 91 16.01 2.91 8.48
C VAL A 91 16.22 1.51 9.03
N GLU A 92 16.67 1.36 10.28
CA GLU A 92 16.86 0.02 10.84
C GLU A 92 15.52 -0.66 11.14
N THR A 93 15.46 -1.98 11.02
CA THR A 93 14.24 -2.78 11.26
C THR A 93 13.65 -2.57 12.64
N HIS A 94 14.48 -2.36 13.67
CA HIS A 94 13.99 -2.12 15.03
C HIS A 94 13.32 -0.74 15.20
N GLU A 95 13.60 0.20 14.29
CA GLU A 95 12.95 1.51 14.22
C GLU A 95 11.65 1.46 13.39
N TYR A 96 11.36 0.33 12.75
CA TYR A 96 10.15 0.13 11.97
C TYR A 96 8.94 -0.09 12.85
N MET A 97 7.96 0.80 12.73
CA MET A 97 6.77 0.74 13.58
C MET A 97 5.57 0.04 12.93
N GLY A 98 5.55 -0.14 11.60
CA GLY A 98 4.48 -0.86 10.90
C GLY A 98 3.06 -0.38 11.22
N LEU A 99 2.06 -1.21 10.89
CA LEU A 99 0.67 -1.01 11.31
C LEU A 99 0.37 -1.48 12.75
N ASP A 100 1.35 -2.08 13.44
CA ASP A 100 1.17 -2.73 14.75
C ASP A 100 1.19 -1.74 15.93
N VAL A 101 1.26 -0.42 15.65
CA VAL A 101 1.29 0.62 16.68
C VAL A 101 -0.11 0.81 17.29
N PRO A 102 -0.28 0.68 18.62
CA PRO A 102 -1.59 0.81 19.27
C PRO A 102 -2.34 2.13 19.04
N CYS A 103 -1.63 3.18 18.65
CA CYS A 103 -2.18 4.51 18.37
C CYS A 103 -2.31 4.84 16.87
N PHE A 104 -2.09 3.88 15.97
CA PHE A 104 -2.22 4.15 14.54
C PHE A 104 -3.70 4.27 14.11
N ASP A 105 -4.07 5.44 13.60
CA ASP A 105 -5.36 5.70 12.96
C ASP A 105 -5.19 5.68 11.43
N ALA A 106 -5.65 4.60 10.80
CA ALA A 106 -5.58 4.42 9.36
C ALA A 106 -6.35 5.51 8.59
N TRP A 107 -7.48 5.98 9.10
CA TRP A 107 -8.27 7.02 8.44
C TRP A 107 -7.56 8.37 8.50
N ALA A 108 -6.98 8.72 9.65
CA ALA A 108 -6.18 9.93 9.79
C ALA A 108 -4.93 9.88 8.89
N PHE A 109 -4.29 8.72 8.77
CA PHE A 109 -3.15 8.51 7.87
C PHE A 109 -3.52 8.70 6.39
N ILE A 110 -4.65 8.14 5.93
CA ILE A 110 -5.10 8.39 4.55
C ILE A 110 -5.46 9.87 4.37
N ALA A 111 -6.14 10.49 5.33
CA ALA A 111 -6.58 11.88 5.25
C ALA A 111 -5.43 12.92 5.29
N SER A 112 -4.23 12.55 5.73
CA SER A 112 -3.06 13.44 5.73
C SER A 112 -2.42 13.61 4.36
N HIS A 113 -2.83 12.83 3.36
CA HIS A 113 -2.31 12.87 2.00
C HIS A 113 -3.22 13.65 1.06
N SER A 114 -2.66 14.12 -0.05
CA SER A 114 -3.39 14.90 -1.05
C SER A 114 -4.47 14.08 -1.76
N ASP A 115 -5.47 14.76 -2.31
CA ASP A 115 -6.47 14.15 -3.20
C ASP A 115 -5.80 13.37 -4.34
N ARG A 116 -6.41 12.25 -4.76
CA ARG A 116 -5.89 11.33 -5.79
C ARG A 116 -4.54 10.69 -5.44
N THR A 117 -4.35 10.36 -4.16
CA THR A 117 -3.21 9.54 -3.73
C THR A 117 -3.48 8.06 -3.97
N LEU A 118 -2.52 7.34 -4.53
CA LEU A 118 -2.48 5.89 -4.65
C LEU A 118 -1.61 5.28 -3.55
N PHE A 119 -2.17 4.37 -2.75
CA PHE A 119 -1.46 3.60 -1.74
C PHE A 119 -1.17 2.19 -2.29
N CYS A 120 0.11 1.89 -2.53
CA CYS A 120 0.58 0.54 -2.82
C CYS A 120 0.81 -0.20 -1.49
N ALA A 121 -0.20 -0.97 -1.06
CA ALA A 121 -0.30 -1.47 0.30
C ALA A 121 -0.63 -2.96 0.38
N GLY A 122 -0.50 -3.50 1.57
CA GLY A 122 -0.91 -4.86 1.89
C GLY A 122 -2.38 -4.95 2.31
N ALA A 123 -2.85 -6.17 2.50
CA ALA A 123 -4.19 -6.40 3.05
C ALA A 123 -4.35 -5.80 4.46
N GLU A 124 -3.25 -5.57 5.18
CA GLU A 124 -3.24 -5.07 6.55
C GLU A 124 -3.75 -3.63 6.66
N LEU A 125 -3.36 -2.73 5.75
CA LEU A 125 -3.88 -1.37 5.73
C LEU A 125 -5.38 -1.36 5.38
N MET A 126 -5.77 -2.21 4.43
CA MET A 126 -7.18 -2.39 4.05
C MET A 126 -8.02 -2.93 5.21
N LEU A 127 -7.50 -3.89 5.99
CA LEU A 127 -8.12 -4.41 7.20
C LEU A 127 -8.26 -3.32 8.27
N ALA A 128 -7.22 -2.50 8.46
CA ALA A 128 -7.24 -1.39 9.41
C ALA A 128 -8.31 -0.35 9.05
N LEU A 129 -8.42 0.02 7.78
CA LEU A 129 -9.47 0.92 7.29
C LEU A 129 -10.87 0.32 7.45
N SER A 130 -11.02 -0.97 7.13
CA SER A 130 -12.29 -1.69 7.18
C SER A 130 -12.94 -1.72 8.56
N LYS A 131 -12.15 -1.65 9.66
CA LYS A 131 -12.67 -1.55 11.03
C LYS A 131 -13.51 -0.30 11.28
N GLY A 132 -13.28 0.76 10.49
CA GLY A 132 -14.02 2.03 10.56
C GLY A 132 -15.19 2.13 9.57
N CYS A 133 -15.42 1.12 8.73
CA CYS A 133 -16.50 1.12 7.73
C CYS A 133 -17.77 0.48 8.29
N ALA A 134 -18.93 1.06 7.98
CA ALA A 134 -20.23 0.42 8.27
C ALA A 134 -20.44 -0.86 7.43
N ASN A 135 -19.97 -0.87 6.18
CA ASN A 135 -20.06 -1.99 5.24
C ASN A 135 -18.71 -2.19 4.54
N PRO A 136 -17.74 -2.88 5.17
CA PRO A 136 -16.44 -3.10 4.55
C PRO A 136 -16.56 -4.05 3.36
N PRO A 137 -15.85 -3.80 2.24
CA PRO A 137 -15.84 -4.71 1.11
C PRO A 137 -15.07 -5.98 1.46
N LYS A 138 -15.31 -7.06 0.71
CA LYS A 138 -14.44 -8.23 0.77
C LYS A 138 -13.04 -7.84 0.29
N ILE A 139 -12.04 -8.14 1.11
CA ILE A 139 -10.63 -7.87 0.78
C ILE A 139 -10.15 -8.98 -0.14
N GLU A 140 -9.68 -8.57 -1.31
CA GLU A 140 -9.18 -9.43 -2.36
C GLU A 140 -7.75 -9.03 -2.70
N LYS A 141 -6.97 -9.98 -3.19
CA LYS A 141 -5.61 -9.75 -3.66
C LYS A 141 -5.66 -9.05 -5.02
N ALA A 142 -4.57 -8.33 -5.34
CA ALA A 142 -4.40 -7.62 -6.60
C ALA A 142 -5.66 -6.86 -7.03
N SER A 143 -6.22 -6.08 -6.10
CA SER A 143 -7.46 -5.36 -6.28
C SER A 143 -7.26 -3.89 -6.00
N LEU A 144 -7.94 -3.05 -6.77
CA LEU A 144 -7.95 -1.61 -6.59
C LEU A 144 -9.22 -1.21 -5.85
N TYR A 145 -9.03 -0.41 -4.81
CA TYR A 145 -10.09 0.15 -3.99
C TYR A 145 -10.09 1.66 -4.10
N GLU A 146 -11.28 2.24 -4.20
CA GLU A 146 -11.53 3.67 -4.00
C GLU A 146 -12.00 3.87 -2.56
N ILE A 147 -11.41 4.83 -1.87
CA ILE A 147 -11.70 5.20 -0.48
C ILE A 147 -12.33 6.59 -0.48
N ASP A 148 -13.53 6.67 0.09
CA ASP A 148 -14.23 7.92 0.37
C ASP A 148 -14.00 8.29 1.84
N LEU A 149 -13.22 9.34 2.05
CA LEU A 149 -12.86 9.85 3.38
C LEU A 149 -14.05 10.45 4.14
N GLU A 150 -14.99 11.10 3.43
CA GLU A 150 -16.13 11.78 4.05
C GLU A 150 -17.18 10.76 4.49
N ALA A 151 -17.50 9.82 3.60
CA ALA A 151 -18.46 8.76 3.88
C ALA A 151 -17.86 7.61 4.71
N LYS A 152 -16.53 7.57 4.88
CA LYS A 152 -15.77 6.45 5.44
C LYS A 152 -16.14 5.11 4.80
N THR A 153 -16.23 5.12 3.47
CA THR A 153 -16.55 3.92 2.67
C THR A 153 -15.39 3.50 1.81
N ILE A 154 -15.36 2.22 1.47
CA ILE A 154 -14.35 1.65 0.58
C ILE A 154 -15.06 0.77 -0.43
N ARG A 155 -14.72 0.93 -1.71
CA ARG A 155 -15.33 0.19 -2.81
C ARG A 155 -14.26 -0.39 -3.73
N LYS A 156 -14.37 -1.67 -4.06
CA LYS A 156 -13.54 -2.29 -5.10
C LYS A 156 -13.93 -1.72 -6.46
N ILE A 157 -12.95 -1.29 -7.25
CA ILE A 157 -13.14 -0.72 -8.59
C ILE A 157 -12.35 -1.44 -9.69
N SER A 158 -11.36 -2.28 -9.33
CA SER A 158 -10.71 -3.24 -10.23
C SER A 158 -10.28 -4.48 -9.46
#